data_AF-A0A3S5ASX3-F1
#
_entry.id   AF-A0A3S5ASX3-F1
#
_cell.length_a   1.000
_cell.length_b   1.000
_cell.length_c   1.000
_cell.angle_alpha   90.00
_cell.angle_beta   90.00
_cell.angle_gamma   90.00
#
_symmetry.space_group_name_H-M   'P 1'
#
loop_
_entity.id
_entity.type
_entity.pdbx_description
1 polymer ?
#
loop_
_entity_poly.entity_id
_entity_poly.type
_entity_poly.pdbx_seq_one_letter_code
_entity_poly.pdbx_strand_id
1 'polypeptide(L)' 'MLRRAQSSPGDTELLFWSADFYKRALEVAPKSYKITILDKCNALYNQAAALAFLTLDPAHHLRLGVELNRSM' A
#
# COMPACT_ATOMS: atom_id res chain seq x y z
N MET A 1 -8.30 23.52 14.88
CA MET A 1 -8.25 23.36 13.42
C MET A 1 -7.30 22.22 13.08
N LEU A 2 -7.83 21.03 12.81
CA LEU A 2 -7.02 19.90 12.34
C LEU A 2 -6.77 20.11 10.84
N ARG A 3 -5.50 20.25 10.42
CA ARG A 3 -5.13 20.18 9.00
C ARG A 3 -5.60 18.81 8.50
N ARG A 4 -6.66 18.78 7.69
CA ARG A 4 -6.85 17.68 6.74
C ARG A 4 -5.61 17.72 5.85
N ALA A 5 -4.66 16.82 6.08
CA ALA A 5 -3.62 16.56 5.09
C ALA A 5 -4.37 16.25 3.79
N GLN A 6 -4.28 17.17 2.81
CA GLN A 6 -4.87 16.97 1.51
C GLN A 6 -4.17 15.75 0.91
N SER A 7 -4.87 14.62 0.93
CA SER A 7 -4.32 13.36 0.46
C SER A 7 -4.00 13.52 -1.01
N SER A 8 -2.72 13.36 -1.35
CA SER A 8 -2.18 13.62 -2.68
C SER A 8 -1.83 12.31 -3.40
N PRO A 9 -1.72 12.31 -4.73
CA PRO A 9 -1.15 11.17 -5.48
C PRO A 9 0.18 10.65 -4.90
N GLY A 10 1.01 11.53 -4.33
CA GLY A 10 2.28 11.15 -3.70
C GLY A 10 2.11 10.32 -2.41
N ASP A 11 1.00 10.48 -1.70
CA ASP A 11 0.69 9.66 -0.52
C ASP A 11 0.32 8.22 -0.94
N THR A 12 -0.37 8.05 -2.08
CA THR A 12 -0.65 6.72 -2.66
C THR A 12 0.65 6.02 -3.05
N GLU A 13 1.57 6.74 -3.68
CA GLU A 13 2.88 6.20 -4.06
C GLU A 13 3.69 5.77 -2.83
N LEU A 14 3.74 6.62 -1.79
CA LEU A 14 4.44 6.30 -0.54
C LEU A 14 3.88 5.04 0.14
N LEU A 15 2.55 4.91 0.21
CA LEU A 15 1.88 3.75 0.80
C LEU A 15 2.14 2.48 -0.01
N PHE A 16 2.08 2.57 -1.35
CA PHE A 16 2.34 1.45 -2.25
C PHE A 16 3.76 0.91 -2.07
N TRP A 17 4.78 1.77 -2.15
CA TRP A 17 6.16 1.33 -1.99
C TRP A 17 6.45 0.80 -0.60
N SER A 18 5.88 1.41 0.44
CA SER A 18 5.99 0.90 1.82
C SER A 18 5.45 -0.52 1.94
N ALA A 19 4.31 -0.80 1.31
CA ALA A 19 3.73 -2.14 1.29
C ALA A 19 4.63 -3.14 0.54
N ASP A 20 5.19 -2.76 -0.61
CA ASP A 20 6.07 -3.63 -1.39
C ASP A 20 7.36 -3.97 -0.63
N PHE A 21 7.93 -3.03 0.13
CA PHE A 21 9.06 -3.33 1.01
C PHE A 21 8.71 -4.34 2.11
N TYR A 22 7.53 -4.25 2.72
CA TYR A 22 7.07 -5.27 3.68
C TYR A 22 6.86 -6.63 3.01
N LYS A 23 6.39 -6.66 1.76
CA LYS A 23 6.28 -7.89 0.97
C LYS A 23 7.65 -8.52 0.73
N ARG A 24 8.67 -7.75 0.38
CA ARG A 24 10.06 -8.25 0.27
C ARG A 24 10.60 -8.72 1.61
N ALA A 25 10.27 -8.04 2.71
CA ALA A 25 10.66 -8.48 4.03
C ALA A 25 10.07 -9.86 4.40
N LEU A 26 8.86 -10.22 3.93
CA LEU A 26 8.26 -11.54 4.18
C LEU A 26 9.08 -12.70 3.61
N GLU A 27 9.80 -12.47 2.50
CA GLU A 27 10.60 -13.48 1.84
C GLU A 27 11.73 -13.99 2.76
N VAL A 28 12.26 -13.11 3.62
CA VAL A 28 13.41 -13.39 4.50
C VAL A 28 13.05 -13.42 5.99
N ALA A 29 11.85 -13.00 6.36
CA ALA A 29 11.46 -12.87 7.75
C ALA A 29 11.42 -14.22 8.51
N PRO A 30 11.84 -14.25 9.78
CA PRO A 30 11.62 -15.40 10.66
C PRO A 30 10.15 -15.74 10.77
N LYS A 31 9.82 -17.04 10.91
CA LYS A 31 8.44 -17.53 11.01
C LYS A 31 7.61 -16.79 12.06
N SER A 32 8.21 -16.43 13.20
CA SER A 32 7.56 -15.71 14.30
C SER A 32 7.05 -14.31 13.92
N TYR A 33 7.62 -13.67 12.89
CA TYR A 33 7.25 -12.32 12.46
C TYR A 33 6.48 -12.27 11.15
N LYS A 34 6.36 -13.39 10.43
CA LYS A 34 5.70 -13.43 9.11
C LYS A 34 4.27 -12.91 9.15
N ILE A 35 3.49 -13.30 10.16
CA ILE A 35 2.09 -12.85 10.29
C ILE A 35 2.04 -11.33 10.51
N THR A 36 2.84 -10.80 11.45
CA THR A 36 2.87 -9.35 11.73
C THR A 36 3.29 -8.52 10.52
N ILE A 37 4.26 -8.99 9.74
CA ILE A 37 4.71 -8.31 8.52
C ILE A 37 3.63 -8.39 7.45
N LEU A 38 2.96 -9.53 7.31
CA LEU A 38 1.86 -9.72 6.36
C LEU A 38 0.68 -8.80 6.68
N ASP A 39 0.29 -8.70 7.94
CA ASP A 39 -0.80 -7.81 8.38
C ASP A 39 -0.48 -6.34 8.07
N LYS A 40 0.77 -5.92 8.29
CA LYS A 40 1.23 -4.56 7.93
C LYS A 40 1.23 -4.32 6.43
N CYS A 41 1.74 -5.28 5.66
CA CYS A 41 1.73 -5.23 4.19
C CYS A 41 0.29 -5.06 3.66
N ASN A 42 -0.63 -5.89 4.13
CA ASN A 42 -2.03 -5.86 3.72
C ASN A 42 -2.72 -4.55 4.13
N ALA A 43 -2.46 -4.06 5.34
CA ALA A 43 -3.01 -2.79 5.80
C ALA A 43 -2.56 -1.61 4.90
N LEU A 44 -1.29 -1.58 4.51
CA LEU A 44 -0.75 -0.54 3.63
C LEU A 44 -1.30 -0.64 2.21
N TYR A 45 -1.38 -1.83 1.62
CA TYR A 45 -2.02 -2.01 0.30
C TYR A 45 -3.49 -1.59 0.30
N ASN A 46 -4.24 -1.90 1.37
CA ASN A 46 -5.64 -1.48 1.50
C ASN A 46 -5.77 0.05 1.62
N GLN A 47 -4.87 0.71 2.36
CA GLN A 47 -4.84 2.17 2.45
C GLN A 47 -4.45 2.81 1.11
N ALA A 48 -3.43 2.25 0.43
CA ALA A 48 -3.03 2.68 -0.91
C ALA A 48 -4.18 2.55 -1.91
N ALA A 49 -4.93 1.45 -1.86
CA ALA A 49 -6.06 1.19 -2.75
C ALA A 49 -7.21 2.19 -2.52
N ALA A 50 -7.59 2.39 -1.26
CA ALA A 50 -8.60 3.38 -0.90
C ALA A 50 -8.20 4.78 -1.38
N LEU A 51 -6.93 5.15 -1.23
CA LEU A 51 -6.46 6.46 -1.63
C LEU A 51 -6.31 6.60 -3.15
N ALA A 52 -5.81 5.56 -3.82
CA ALA A 52 -5.73 5.50 -5.29
C ALA A 52 -7.12 5.64 -5.92
N PHE A 53 -8.14 5.03 -5.32
CA PHE A 53 -9.52 5.15 -5.80
C PHE A 53 -10.02 6.59 -5.79
N LEU A 54 -9.62 7.36 -4.77
CA LEU A 54 -10.06 8.75 -4.55
C LEU A 54 -9.24 9.78 -5.33
N THR A 55 -7.98 9.49 -5.62
CA THR A 55 -7.01 10.49 -6.09
C THR A 55 -6.46 10.23 -7.49
N LEU A 56 -6.58 9.00 -8.01
CA LEU A 56 -5.99 8.59 -9.29
C LEU A 56 -7.06 8.14 -10.28
N ASP A 57 -6.81 8.44 -11.56
CA ASP A 57 -7.60 7.89 -12.66
C ASP A 57 -7.59 6.35 -12.63
N PRO A 58 -8.69 5.65 -12.98
CA PRO A 58 -8.74 4.20 -13.05
C PRO A 58 -7.63 3.55 -13.88
N ALA A 59 -7.17 4.20 -14.96
CA ALA A 59 -6.10 3.73 -15.82
C ALA A 59 -4.69 4.14 -15.34
N HIS A 60 -4.58 4.89 -14.23
CA HIS A 60 -3.29 5.31 -13.70
C HIS A 60 -2.46 4.10 -13.27
N HIS A 61 -1.20 4.03 -13.72
CA HIS A 61 -0.32 2.88 -13.50
C HIS A 61 -0.18 2.49 -12.02
N LEU A 62 -0.06 3.45 -11.10
CA LEU A 62 -0.02 3.17 -9.65
C LEU A 62 -1.31 2.49 -9.15
N ARG A 63 -2.48 2.92 -9.62
CA ARG A 63 -3.75 2.33 -9.20
C ARG A 63 -3.87 0.88 -9.69
N LEU A 64 -3.46 0.62 -10.93
CA LEU A 64 -3.37 -0.74 -11.47
C LEU A 64 -2.36 -1.60 -10.69
N GLY A 65 -1.20 -1.04 -10.36
CA GLY A 65 -0.16 -1.72 -9.59
C GLY A 65 -0.60 -2.10 -8.17
N VAL A 66 -1.36 -1.23 -7.50
CA VAL A 66 -1.95 -1.51 -6.18
C VAL A 66 -2.93 -2.67 -6.25
N GLU A 67 -3.87 -2.67 -7.21
CA GLU A 67 -4.86 -3.74 -7.36
C GLU A 67 -4.21 -5.08 -7.70
N LEU A 68 -3.21 -5.07 -8.59
CA LEU A 68 -2.44 -6.27 -8.92
C LEU A 68 -1.77 -6.86 -7.67
N ASN A 69 -1.11 -6.03 -6.87
CA ASN A 69 -0.39 -6.51 -5.70
C ASN A 69 -1.28 -6.95 -4.54
N ARG A 70 -2.48 -6.40 -4.44
CA ARG A 70 -3.49 -6.81 -3.45
C ARG A 70 -4.15 -8.15 -3.80
N SER A 71 -4.14 -8.53 -5.07
CA SER A 71 -4.74 -9.79 -5.56
C SER A 71 -3.85 -11.03 -5.38
N MET A 72 -2.58 -10.84 -5.02
CA MET A 72 -1.59 -11.90 -4.76
C MET A 72 -1.49 -12.24 -3.28
#